data_AF-A0A7Y0SHV5-F1
#
_entry.id   AF-A0A7Y0SHV5-F1
#
_cell.length_a   1.000
_cell.length_b   1.000
_cell.length_c   1.000
_cell.angle_alpha   90.00
_cell.angle_beta   90.00
_cell.angle_gamma   90.00
#
_symmetry.space_group_name_H-M   'P 1'
#
loop_
_entity.id
_entity.type
_entity.pdbx_description
1 polymer ?
#
loop_
_entity_poly.entity_id
_entity_poly.type
_entity_poly.pdbx_seq_one_letter_code
_entity_poly.pdbx_strand_id
1 'polypeptide(L)' 'MQQLEARINDLECQLAFQEQTIEDLNGALSQQQLQITKMLDQMKYVVGKVKNMVSSNLADPSEETPPPHY' A
#
# COMPACT_ATOMS: atom_id res chain seq x y z
N MET A 1 -48.70 -7.03 -17.36
CA MET A 1 -47.93 -5.82 -17.02
C MET A 1 -47.48 -5.83 -15.57
N GLN A 2 -48.37 -6.01 -14.59
CA GLN A 2 -48.02 -6.02 -13.16
C GLN A 2 -46.88 -6.98 -12.74
N GLN A 3 -46.83 -8.19 -13.30
CA GLN A 3 -45.74 -9.14 -13.01
C GLN A 3 -44.38 -8.68 -13.57
N LEU A 4 -44.40 -7.99 -14.71
CA LEU A 4 -43.18 -7.44 -15.32
C LEU A 4 -42.68 -6.24 -14.52
N GLU A 5 -43.58 -5.34 -14.11
CA GLU A 5 -43.27 -4.20 -13.23
C GLU A 5 -42.68 -4.66 -11.89
N ALA A 6 -43.28 -5.68 -11.25
CA ALA A 6 -42.75 -6.24 -10.01
C ALA A 6 -41.33 -6.80 -10.18
N ARG A 7 -41.07 -7.47 -11.31
CA ARG A 7 -39.73 -8.00 -11.62
C ARG A 7 -38.72 -6.90 -11.91
N ILE A 8 -39.13 -5.81 -12.58
CA ILE A 8 -38.27 -4.65 -12.83
C ILE A 8 -37.88 -4.01 -11.49
N ASN A 9 -38.84 -3.77 -10.60
CA ASN A 9 -38.55 -3.17 -9.29
C ASN A 9 -37.59 -4.03 -8.45
N ASP A 10 -37.75 -5.36 -8.48
CA ASP A 10 -36.83 -6.28 -7.80
C ASP A 10 -35.41 -6.21 -8.39
N LEU A 11 -35.30 -6.17 -9.72
CA LEU A 11 -34.01 -6.03 -10.40
C LEU A 11 -33.34 -4.67 -10.11
N GLU A 12 -34.11 -3.59 -10.04
CA GLU A 12 -33.59 -2.25 -9.67
C GLU A 12 -33.06 -2.24 -8.24
N CYS A 13 -33.78 -2.88 -7.31
CA CYS A 13 -33.33 -3.05 -5.93
C CYS A 13 -32.02 -3.85 -5.86
N GLN A 14 -31.96 -4.98 -6.56
CA GLN A 14 -30.75 -5.82 -6.63
C GLN A 14 -29.57 -5.09 -7.30
N LEU A 15 -29.84 -4.25 -8.30
CA LEU A 15 -28.81 -3.44 -8.96
C LEU A 15 -28.24 -2.41 -8.00
N ALA A 16 -29.09 -1.67 -7.27
CA ALA A 16 -28.63 -0.68 -6.28
C ALA A 16 -27.76 -1.32 -5.18
N PHE A 17 -28.11 -2.52 -4.71
CA PHE A 17 -27.26 -3.26 -3.77
C PHE A 17 -25.91 -3.67 -4.36
N GLN A 18 -25.90 -4.07 -5.64
CA GLN A 18 -24.65 -4.43 -6.32
C GLN A 18 -23.76 -3.20 -6.54
N GLU A 19 -24.33 -2.05 -6.90
CA GLU A 19 -23.59 -0.79 -7.05
C GLU A 19 -22.94 -0.37 -5.73
N GLN A 20 -23.69 -0.41 -4.63
CA GLN A 20 -23.13 -0.13 -3.29
C GLN A 20 -22.00 -1.11 -2.94
N THR A 21 -22.19 -2.41 -3.22
CA THR A 21 -21.17 -3.42 -2.95
C THR A 21 -19.89 -3.16 -3.75
N ILE A 22 -20.01 -2.74 -5.01
CA ILE A 22 -18.87 -2.41 -5.86
C ILE A 22 -18.12 -1.20 -5.30
N GLU A 23 -18.83 -0.17 -4.85
CA GLU A 23 -18.22 1.02 -4.26
C GLU A 23 -17.45 0.68 -2.97
N ASP A 24 -18.06 -0.13 -2.09
CA ASP A 24 -17.44 -0.59 -0.85
C ASP A 24 -16.16 -1.41 -1.13
N LEU A 25 -16.22 -2.33 -2.11
CA LEU A 25 -15.07 -3.12 -2.52
C LEU A 25 -13.96 -2.27 -3.14
N ASN A 26 -14.32 -1.26 -3.93
CA ASN A 26 -13.35 -0.33 -4.51
C ASN A 26 -12.63 0.47 -3.42
N GLY A 27 -13.37 0.96 -2.42
CA GLY A 27 -12.81 1.64 -1.25
C GLY A 27 -11.84 0.75 -0.48
N ALA A 28 -12.24 -0.49 -0.19
CA ALA A 28 -11.40 -1.47 0.49
C ALA A 28 -10.11 -1.79 -0.29
N LEU A 29 -10.22 -2.00 -1.62
CA LEU A 29 -9.08 -2.28 -2.48
C LEU A 29 -8.11 -1.09 -2.54
N SER A 30 -8.63 0.12 -2.65
CA SER A 30 -7.83 1.35 -2.66
C SER A 30 -7.07 1.53 -1.34
N GLN A 31 -7.73 1.27 -0.21
CA GLN A 31 -7.09 1.32 1.11
C GLN A 31 -6.00 0.25 1.24
N GLN A 32 -6.25 -0.97 0.77
CA GLN A 32 -5.26 -2.04 0.77
C GLN A 32 -4.04 -1.68 -0.10
N GLN A 33 -4.26 -1.10 -1.28
CA GLN A 33 -3.17 -0.67 -2.16
C GLN A 33 -2.30 0.40 -1.49
N LEU A 34 -2.90 1.35 -0.78
CA LEU A 34 -2.16 2.37 -0.02
C LEU A 34 -1.29 1.73 1.08
N GLN A 35 -1.84 0.75 1.81
CA GLN A 35 -1.09 0.04 2.85
C GLN A 35 0.09 -0.75 2.26
N ILE A 36 -0.11 -1.43 1.13
CA ILE A 36 0.94 -2.16 0.41
C ILE A 36 2.06 -1.21 -0.02
N THR A 37 1.72 -0.08 -0.65
CA THR A 37 2.72 0.92 -1.07
C THR A 37 3.54 1.41 0.13
N LYS A 38 2.90 1.72 1.25
CA LYS A 38 3.59 2.13 2.47
C LYS A 38 4.54 1.06 3.00
N MET A 39 4.12 -0.21 3.02
CA MET A 39 4.98 -1.32 3.45
C MET A 39 6.18 -1.50 2.51
N LEU A 40 5.98 -1.38 1.20
CA LEU A 40 7.06 -1.47 0.22
C LEU A 40 8.10 -0.37 0.41
N ASP A 41 7.67 0.86 0.68
CA ASP A 41 8.58 1.99 0.91
C ASP A 41 9.36 1.83 2.22
N GLN A 42 8.70 1.37 3.29
CA GLN A 42 9.38 1.02 4.54
C GLN A 42 10.42 -0.10 4.32
N MET A 43 10.08 -1.12 3.54
CA MET A 43 11.00 -2.21 3.23
C MET A 43 12.22 -1.72 2.45
N LYS A 44 12.04 -0.83 1.46
CA LYS A 44 13.16 -0.21 0.73
C LYS A 44 14.08 0.56 1.69
N TYR A 45 13.52 1.29 2.64
CA TYR A 45 14.31 2.02 3.64
C TYR A 45 15.13 1.07 4.52
N VAL A 46 14.51 -0.01 5.02
CA VAL A 46 15.19 -1.03 5.82
C VAL A 46 16.32 -1.69 5.03
N VAL A 47 16.07 -2.08 3.79
CA VAL A 47 17.10 -2.65 2.90
C VAL A 47 18.26 -1.67 2.70
N GLY A 48 17.97 -0.38 2.50
CA GLY A 48 18.99 0.66 2.39
C GLY A 48 19.83 0.79 3.67
N LYS A 49 19.20 0.78 4.84
CA LYS A 49 19.90 0.82 6.13
C LYS A 49 20.80 -0.40 6.35
N VAL A 50 20.30 -1.59 6.04
CA VAL A 50 21.10 -2.83 6.16
C VAL A 50 22.31 -2.79 5.23
N LYS A 51 22.16 -2.37 3.98
CA LYS A 51 23.28 -2.21 3.04
C LYS A 51 24.34 -1.23 3.58
N ASN A 52 23.90 -0.08 4.08
CA ASN A 52 24.81 0.92 4.64
C ASN A 52 25.55 0.40 5.88
N MET A 53 24.89 -0.35 6.76
CA MET A 53 25.54 -0.97 7.93
C MET A 53 26.59 -2.00 7.53
N VAL A 54 26.32 -2.83 6.51
CA VAL A 54 27.31 -3.77 5.98
C VAL A 54 28.51 -3.02 5.41
N SER A 55 28.29 -1.96 4.62
CA SER A 55 29.38 -1.14 4.08
C SER A 55 30.19 -0.42 5.16
N SER A 56 29.55 0.11 6.21
CA SER A 56 30.26 0.74 7.35
C SER A 56 31.08 -0.25 8.17
N ASN A 57 30.65 -1.51 8.30
CA ASN A 57 31.43 -2.56 8.97
C ASN A 57 32.58 -3.12 8.11
N LEU A 58 32.61 -2.81 6.81
CA LEU A 58 33.70 -3.16 5.89
C LEU A 58 34.67 -2.00 5.62
N ALA A 59 34.38 -0.79 6.10
CA ALA A 59 35.34 0.31 6.07
C ALA A 59 36.51 -0.04 7.00
N ASP A 60 37.71 -0.11 6.43
CA ASP A 60 38.93 -0.41 7.15
C ASP A 60 39.17 0.71 8.20
N PRO A 61 39.46 0.39 9.48
CA PRO A 61 39.81 1.39 10.49
C PRO A 61 40.96 2.34 10.07
N SER A 62 41.73 1.96 9.05
CA SER A 62 42.77 2.80 8.44
C SER A 62 42.26 3.95 7.54
N GLU A 63 40.97 3.99 7.20
CA GLU A 63 40.35 5.09 6.44
C GLU A 63 39.70 6.17 7.32
N GLU A 64 39.80 6.08 8.66
CA GLU A 64 39.43 7.20 9.53
C GLU A 64 40.42 8.36 9.34
N THR A 65 39.99 9.40 8.62
CA THR A 65 40.76 10.63 8.48
C THR A 65 40.82 11.32 9.85
N PRO A 66 42.01 11.74 10.32
CA PRO A 66 42.17 12.26 11.68
C PRO A 66 41.27 13.47 11.92
N PRO A 67 40.69 13.61 13.13
CA PRO A 67 39.74 14.68 13.42
C PRO A 67 40.38 16.06 13.27
N PRO A 68 39.63 17.07 12.80
CA PRO A 68 40.13 18.42 12.66
C PRO A 68 40.51 18.98 14.04
N HIS A 69 41.78 19.32 14.22
CA HIS A 69 42.24 20.07 15.37
C HIS A 69 41.83 21.54 15.21
N TYR A 70 41.04 22.06 16.15
CA TYR A 70 40.67 23.48 16.29
C TYR A 70 41.67 24.23 17.17
#